data_AF-A0A368NE44-F1
#
_entry.id   AF-A0A368NE44-F1
#
_cell.length_a   1.000
_cell.length_b   1.000
_cell.length_c   1.000
_cell.angle_alpha   90.00
_cell.angle_beta   90.00
_cell.angle_gamma   90.00
#
_symmetry.space_group_name_H-M   'P 1'
#
loop_
_entity.id
_entity.type
_entity.pdbx_description
1 polymer ?
#
loop_
_entity_poly.entity_id
_entity_poly.type
_entity_poly.pdbx_seq_one_letter_code
_entity_poly.pdbx_strand_id
1 'polypeptide(L)'
;MTLTPALVRDYDAQAADRATTDTATFGLGCFWGPDARFGAVDGVVRTRVGYAGGTKLDPSYHSLGDHTEVLQVDFDPDAVTYRDLLEAVFRQHDPQTQPAKPQYQNVVFASTDTRRAAVETVLSAVGETAESVETRIEQLSRFYPAEDYHQKYRLRSKSSFLSVFEEAGYDAEGIRDSPIAAKLNGYVAGHAVDVDTDRPASDRHVSE
;
A
#
# COMPACT_ATOMS: atom_id res chain seq x y z
N MET A 1 -8.59 14.82 -16.10
CA MET A 1 -8.69 13.44 -16.62
C MET A 1 -10.14 13.01 -16.68
N THR A 2 -10.56 12.38 -17.77
CA THR A 2 -11.87 11.72 -17.86
C THR A 2 -11.65 10.22 -17.68
N LEU A 3 -12.10 9.67 -16.56
CA LEU A 3 -12.03 8.22 -16.33
C LEU A 3 -13.07 7.52 -17.19
N THR A 4 -12.68 6.48 -17.93
CA THR A 4 -13.59 5.67 -18.76
C THR A 4 -13.41 4.18 -18.45
N PRO A 5 -14.41 3.33 -18.75
CA PRO A 5 -14.27 1.89 -18.55
C PRO A 5 -13.12 1.27 -19.37
N ALA A 6 -12.82 1.83 -20.55
CA ALA A 6 -11.67 1.39 -21.36
C ALA A 6 -10.34 1.76 -20.69
N LEU A 7 -10.21 3.00 -20.21
CA LEU A 7 -9.02 3.44 -19.49
C LEU A 7 -8.71 2.55 -18.28
N VAL A 8 -9.73 2.17 -17.50
CA VAL A 8 -9.56 1.28 -16.35
C VAL A 8 -8.96 -0.07 -16.77
N ARG A 9 -9.54 -0.71 -17.80
CA ARG A 9 -9.09 -2.00 -18.29
C ARG A 9 -7.69 -1.93 -18.90
N ASP A 10 -7.43 -0.90 -19.71
CA ASP A 10 -6.17 -0.75 -20.44
C ASP A 10 -5.01 -0.48 -19.48
N TYR A 11 -5.21 0.39 -18.47
CA TYR A 11 -4.20 0.62 -17.45
C TYR A 11 -3.90 -0.66 -16.66
N ASP A 12 -4.93 -1.36 -16.19
CA ASP A 12 -4.77 -2.56 -15.38
C ASP A 12 -4.12 -3.71 -16.15
N ALA A 13 -4.40 -3.83 -17.46
CA ALA A 13 -3.79 -4.83 -18.34
C ALA A 13 -2.31 -4.55 -18.67
N GLN A 14 -1.86 -3.29 -18.56
CA GLN A 14 -0.47 -2.89 -18.80
C GLN A 14 0.38 -2.87 -17.53
N ALA A 15 -0.24 -2.91 -16.35
CA ALA A 15 0.46 -2.88 -15.08
C ALA A 15 1.29 -4.17 -14.87
N ALA A 16 2.40 -4.05 -14.12
CA ALA A 16 3.28 -5.19 -13.87
C ALA A 16 2.54 -6.40 -13.29
N ASP A 17 2.92 -7.57 -13.81
CA ASP A 17 2.36 -8.85 -13.41
C ASP A 17 2.79 -9.22 -11.99
N ARG A 18 1.92 -9.96 -11.28
CA ARG A 18 2.21 -10.40 -9.91
C ARG A 18 3.47 -11.26 -9.79
N ALA A 19 3.87 -11.92 -10.88
CA ALA A 19 5.07 -12.75 -10.94
C ALA A 19 6.37 -11.94 -10.96
N THR A 20 6.31 -10.66 -11.33
CA THR A 20 7.48 -9.76 -11.42
C THR A 20 7.45 -8.67 -10.36
N THR A 21 6.34 -8.48 -9.65
CA THR A 21 6.26 -7.59 -8.49
C THR A 21 6.78 -8.23 -7.22
N ASP A 22 7.31 -7.43 -6.31
CA ASP A 22 7.56 -7.82 -4.92
C ASP A 22 6.49 -7.21 -3.99
N THR A 23 6.33 -7.80 -2.80
CA THR A 23 5.28 -7.41 -1.84
C THR A 23 5.88 -7.00 -0.49
N ALA A 24 5.53 -5.79 -0.02
CA ALA A 24 5.85 -5.28 1.31
C ALA A 24 4.59 -5.17 2.19
N THR A 25 4.74 -5.17 3.51
CA THR A 25 3.61 -5.01 4.44
C THR A 25 4.00 -4.14 5.63
N PHE A 26 3.18 -3.13 5.93
CA PHE A 26 3.44 -2.12 6.94
C PHE A 26 2.18 -1.79 7.74
N GLY A 27 2.27 -1.58 9.04
CA GLY A 27 1.25 -0.92 9.86
C GLY A 27 1.70 0.50 10.17
N LEU A 28 0.81 1.48 9.97
CA LEU A 28 1.11 2.92 10.04
C LEU A 28 -0.10 3.72 10.55
N GLY A 29 -0.73 3.22 11.61
CA GLY A 29 -2.01 3.74 12.07
C GLY A 29 -3.19 3.34 11.18
N CYS A 30 -4.20 4.20 11.07
CA CYS A 30 -5.37 3.92 10.24
C CYS A 30 -4.97 3.74 8.77
N PHE A 31 -5.25 2.56 8.22
CA PHE A 31 -4.71 2.13 6.92
C PHE A 31 -5.23 2.90 5.70
N TRP A 32 -6.26 3.74 5.83
CA TRP A 32 -6.85 4.49 4.72
C TRP A 32 -5.91 5.58 4.20
N GLY A 33 -5.16 6.21 5.11
CA GLY A 33 -4.13 7.19 4.75
C GLY A 33 -2.97 6.55 4.00
N PRO A 34 -2.31 5.53 4.58
CA PRO A 34 -1.28 4.75 3.92
C PRO A 34 -1.73 4.16 2.57
N ASP A 35 -2.91 3.55 2.45
CA ASP A 35 -3.42 2.99 1.19
C ASP A 35 -3.43 4.03 0.06
N ALA A 36 -3.96 5.23 0.34
CA ALA A 36 -3.99 6.30 -0.65
C ALA A 36 -2.59 6.84 -0.97
N ARG A 37 -1.74 7.02 0.06
CA ARG A 37 -0.41 7.59 -0.11
C ARG A 37 0.52 6.67 -0.90
N PHE A 38 0.60 5.40 -0.51
CA PHE A 38 1.44 4.42 -1.21
C PHE A 38 0.86 4.07 -2.58
N GLY A 39 -0.46 4.03 -2.73
CA GLY A 39 -1.09 3.85 -4.04
C GLY A 39 -0.67 4.92 -5.07
N ALA A 40 -0.31 6.12 -4.60
CA ALA A 40 0.17 7.22 -5.44
C ALA A 40 1.66 7.15 -5.81
N VAL A 41 2.47 6.30 -5.17
CA VAL A 41 3.91 6.22 -5.42
C VAL A 41 4.18 5.54 -6.76
N ASP A 42 5.01 6.13 -7.61
CA ASP A 42 5.43 5.51 -8.87
C ASP A 42 6.16 4.19 -8.61
N GLY A 43 5.92 3.19 -9.46
CA GLY A 43 6.37 1.82 -9.23
C GLY A 43 5.50 1.01 -8.24
N VAL A 44 4.68 1.63 -7.40
CA VAL A 44 3.63 0.90 -6.67
C VAL A 44 2.53 0.50 -7.64
N VAL A 45 2.26 -0.80 -7.69
CA VAL A 45 1.34 -1.41 -8.64
C VAL A 45 -0.01 -1.65 -7.99
N ARG A 46 -0.05 -2.26 -6.80
CA ARG A 46 -1.31 -2.57 -6.10
C ARG A 46 -1.16 -2.33 -4.61
N THR A 47 -2.27 -2.00 -3.95
CA THR A 47 -2.34 -1.88 -2.50
C THR A 47 -3.51 -2.70 -1.95
N ARG A 48 -3.39 -3.25 -0.75
CA ARG A 48 -4.49 -3.89 -0.02
C ARG A 48 -4.41 -3.52 1.45
N VAL A 49 -5.54 -3.19 2.05
CA VAL A 49 -5.60 -2.99 3.50
C VAL A 49 -6.08 -4.25 4.20
N GLY A 50 -5.63 -4.47 5.42
CA GLY A 50 -5.90 -5.69 6.15
C GLY A 50 -5.44 -5.66 7.60
N TYR A 51 -5.38 -6.84 8.19
CA TYR A 51 -5.01 -7.06 9.59
C TYR A 51 -3.86 -8.06 9.66
N ALA A 52 -2.82 -7.75 10.44
CA ALA A 52 -1.66 -8.62 10.65
C ALA A 52 -0.98 -8.35 12.00
N GLY A 53 0.02 -9.16 12.35
CA GLY A 53 0.81 -9.00 13.58
C GLY A 53 0.16 -9.54 14.85
N GLY A 54 -1.05 -10.09 14.76
CA GLY A 54 -1.73 -10.80 15.84
C GLY A 54 -1.79 -12.31 15.63
N THR A 55 -2.44 -12.99 16.56
CA THR A 55 -2.59 -14.44 16.65
C THR A 55 -4.01 -14.92 16.36
N LYS A 56 -5.00 -14.02 16.38
CA LYS A 56 -6.39 -14.36 16.11
C LYS A 56 -6.59 -14.82 14.66
N LEU A 57 -7.35 -15.90 14.46
CA LEU A 57 -7.75 -16.33 13.13
C LEU A 57 -8.96 -15.52 12.64
N ASP A 58 -8.95 -15.20 11.35
CA ASP A 58 -10.02 -14.51 10.63
C ASP A 58 -10.54 -13.25 11.35
N PRO A 59 -9.65 -12.27 11.65
CA PRO A 59 -10.05 -10.99 12.25
C PRO A 59 -10.98 -10.21 11.32
N SER A 60 -11.82 -9.37 11.93
CA SER A 60 -12.66 -8.37 11.25
C SER A 60 -12.50 -7.02 11.95
N TYR A 61 -12.99 -5.95 11.34
CA TYR A 61 -12.87 -4.60 11.89
C TYR A 61 -13.44 -4.46 13.32
N HIS A 62 -14.50 -5.21 13.65
CA HIS A 62 -15.11 -5.20 14.98
C HIS A 62 -14.55 -6.28 15.91
N SER A 63 -13.56 -7.05 15.46
CA SER A 63 -13.05 -8.21 16.19
C SER A 63 -11.58 -8.53 15.86
N LEU A 64 -10.70 -7.52 15.88
CA LEU A 64 -9.28 -7.69 15.50
C LEU A 64 -8.48 -8.64 16.40
N GLY A 65 -8.81 -8.71 17.69
CA GLY A 65 -7.93 -9.35 18.67
C GLY A 65 -6.68 -8.50 18.91
N ASP A 66 -5.51 -9.10 18.72
CA ASP A 66 -4.17 -8.51 18.84
C ASP A 66 -3.57 -8.07 17.48
N HIS A 67 -4.35 -8.17 16.39
CA HIS A 67 -3.95 -7.63 15.11
C HIS A 67 -3.92 -6.09 15.11
N THR A 68 -3.04 -5.53 14.27
CA THR A 68 -3.05 -4.12 13.88
C THR A 68 -3.54 -3.96 12.44
N GLU A 69 -4.03 -2.77 12.10
CA GLU A 69 -4.29 -2.37 10.72
C GLU A 69 -2.98 -2.27 9.95
N VAL A 70 -2.97 -2.87 8.76
CA VAL A 70 -1.80 -2.93 7.90
C VAL A 70 -2.18 -2.68 6.44
N LEU A 71 -1.19 -2.22 5.69
CA LEU A 71 -1.17 -2.05 4.26
C LEU A 71 -0.19 -3.06 3.66
N GLN A 72 -0.65 -3.83 2.68
CA GLN A 72 0.19 -4.59 1.78
C GLN A 72 0.37 -3.82 0.47
N VAL A 73 1.60 -3.74 -0.01
CA VAL A 73 2.00 -3.00 -1.21
C VAL A 73 2.69 -3.97 -2.18
N ASP A 74 2.09 -4.18 -3.35
CA ASP A 74 2.77 -4.83 -4.47
C ASP A 74 3.44 -3.74 -5.30
N PHE A 75 4.75 -3.86 -5.54
CA PHE A 75 5.54 -2.87 -6.25
C PHE A 75 6.45 -3.54 -7.29
N ASP A 76 6.75 -2.80 -8.35
CA ASP A 76 7.73 -3.19 -9.36
C ASP A 76 9.14 -2.84 -8.84
N PRO A 77 10.00 -3.83 -8.55
CA PRO A 77 11.32 -3.59 -7.98
C PRO A 77 12.28 -2.88 -8.94
N ASP A 78 11.98 -2.86 -10.25
CA ASP A 78 12.77 -2.11 -11.25
C ASP A 78 12.38 -0.61 -11.25
N ALA A 79 11.20 -0.27 -10.70
CA ALA A 79 10.66 1.07 -10.64
C ALA A 79 10.87 1.76 -9.29
N VAL A 80 10.66 1.02 -8.20
CA VAL A 80 10.78 1.50 -6.82
C VAL A 80 11.33 0.40 -5.93
N THR A 81 12.29 0.71 -5.08
CA THR A 81 12.92 -0.29 -4.23
C THR A 81 12.19 -0.44 -2.89
N TYR A 82 12.38 -1.59 -2.23
CA TYR A 82 11.91 -1.78 -0.85
C TYR A 82 12.46 -0.71 0.11
N ARG A 83 13.70 -0.24 -0.14
CA ARG A 83 14.31 0.85 0.62
C ARG A 83 13.54 2.15 0.45
N ASP A 84 13.15 2.52 -0.76
CA ASP A 84 12.38 3.76 -1.02
C ASP A 84 11.03 3.72 -0.28
N LEU A 85 10.39 2.55 -0.25
CA LEU A 85 9.16 2.34 0.52
C LEU A 85 9.41 2.50 2.03
N LEU A 86 10.51 1.96 2.57
CA LEU A 86 10.89 2.15 3.96
C LEU A 86 11.19 3.61 4.31
N GLU A 87 11.87 4.34 3.42
CA GLU A 87 12.08 5.79 3.59
C GLU A 87 10.74 6.54 3.59
N ALA A 88 9.77 6.12 2.79
CA ALA A 88 8.41 6.65 2.84
C ALA A 88 7.66 6.26 4.14
N VAL A 89 7.91 5.07 4.70
CA VAL A 89 7.36 4.62 6.00
C VAL A 89 7.88 5.52 7.13
N PHE A 90 9.20 5.61 7.30
CA PHE A 90 9.80 6.31 8.43
C PHE A 90 9.70 7.83 8.36
N ARG A 91 9.27 8.39 7.23
CA ARG A 91 8.87 9.81 7.11
C ARG A 91 7.45 10.10 7.61
N GLN A 92 6.62 9.08 7.89
CA GLN A 92 5.20 9.27 8.23
C GLN A 92 4.92 9.39 9.72
N HIS A 93 5.83 8.88 10.54
CA HIS A 93 5.70 8.88 12.00
C HIS A 93 7.08 9.06 12.63
N ASP A 94 7.08 9.49 13.88
CA ASP A 94 8.27 9.42 14.72
C ASP A 94 8.51 7.95 15.11
N PRO A 95 9.63 7.33 14.70
CA PRO A 95 9.89 5.93 14.98
C PRO A 95 10.11 5.63 16.46
N GLN A 96 10.39 6.63 17.30
CA GLN A 96 10.48 6.50 18.75
C GLN A 96 9.12 6.54 19.46
N THR A 97 8.04 6.73 18.70
CA THR A 97 6.68 6.79 19.24
C THR A 97 5.81 5.69 18.66
N GLN A 98 5.08 5.00 19.55
CA GLN A 98 4.14 3.95 19.19
C GLN A 98 2.72 4.31 19.65
N PRO A 99 1.72 4.31 18.75
CA PRO A 99 0.34 4.46 19.16
C PRO A 99 -0.10 3.44 20.22
N ALA A 100 -0.77 3.93 21.27
CA ALA A 100 -1.18 3.09 22.40
C ALA A 100 -2.27 2.07 22.04
N LYS A 101 -3.07 2.33 21.00
CA LYS A 101 -4.13 1.41 20.56
C LYS A 101 -3.52 0.31 19.68
N PRO A 102 -3.69 -0.99 20.04
CA PRO A 102 -3.13 -2.10 19.27
C PRO A 102 -3.51 -2.08 17.79
N GLN A 103 -4.74 -1.65 17.47
CA GLN A 103 -5.27 -1.52 16.11
C GLN A 103 -4.44 -0.58 15.21
N TYR A 104 -3.69 0.37 15.78
CA TYR A 104 -3.03 1.45 15.05
C TYR A 104 -1.51 1.46 15.24
N GLN A 105 -0.93 0.35 15.69
CA GLN A 105 0.51 0.29 15.92
C GLN A 105 1.32 0.31 14.62
N ASN A 106 2.47 0.97 14.69
CA ASN A 106 3.51 0.99 13.68
C ASN A 106 4.25 -0.34 13.69
N VAL A 107 4.31 -1.00 12.52
CA VAL A 107 5.03 -2.26 12.34
C VAL A 107 5.56 -2.35 10.90
N VAL A 108 6.79 -2.80 10.75
CA VAL A 108 7.39 -3.18 9.47
C VAL A 108 7.57 -4.68 9.47
N PHE A 109 6.93 -5.35 8.50
CA PHE A 109 7.13 -6.79 8.33
C PHE A 109 8.29 -7.06 7.37
N ALA A 110 9.43 -7.46 7.94
CA ALA A 110 10.68 -7.78 7.24
C ALA A 110 11.10 -9.22 7.58
N SER A 111 10.86 -10.16 6.66
CA SER A 111 11.10 -11.59 6.89
C SER A 111 12.49 -12.06 6.47
N THR A 112 13.16 -11.37 5.53
CA THR A 112 14.48 -11.77 5.01
C THR A 112 15.60 -10.92 5.59
N ASP A 113 16.82 -11.47 5.62
CA ASP A 113 18.00 -10.76 6.09
C ASP A 113 18.28 -9.50 5.25
N THR A 114 18.05 -9.57 3.93
CA THR A 114 18.16 -8.41 3.04
C THR A 114 17.17 -7.30 3.42
N ARG A 115 15.92 -7.64 3.75
CA ARG A 115 14.93 -6.64 4.17
C ARG A 115 15.26 -6.07 5.55
N ARG A 116 15.75 -6.89 6.49
CA ARG A 116 16.23 -6.41 7.80
C ARG A 116 17.40 -5.44 7.65
N ALA A 117 18.39 -5.78 6.82
CA ALA A 117 19.51 -4.88 6.52
C ALA A 117 19.06 -3.55 5.89
N ALA A 118 18.02 -3.58 5.04
CA ALA A 118 17.43 -2.37 4.48
C ALA A 118 16.76 -1.50 5.56
N VAL A 119 16.05 -2.09 6.53
CA VAL A 119 15.51 -1.36 7.69
C VAL A 119 16.62 -0.68 8.47
N GLU A 120 17.69 -1.40 8.81
CA GLU A 120 18.84 -0.82 9.54
C GLU A 120 19.48 0.34 8.79
N THR A 121 19.61 0.21 7.47
CA THR A 121 20.18 1.25 6.62
C THR A 121 19.35 2.53 6.65
N VAL A 122 18.01 2.41 6.57
CA VAL A 122 17.10 3.57 6.60
C VAL A 122 17.06 4.21 7.98
N LEU A 123 17.03 3.42 9.06
CA LEU A 123 17.06 3.94 10.42
C LEU A 123 18.39 4.65 10.74
N SER A 124 19.51 4.08 10.30
CA SER A 124 20.84 4.68 10.50
C SER A 124 20.95 6.07 9.86
N ALA A 125 20.26 6.30 8.73
CA ALA A 125 20.24 7.59 8.06
C ALA A 125 19.56 8.71 8.88
N VAL A 126 18.71 8.34 9.85
CA VAL A 126 18.06 9.25 10.79
C VAL A 126 18.63 9.16 12.21
N GLY A 127 19.74 8.44 12.39
CA GLY A 127 20.42 8.31 13.69
C GLY A 127 19.80 7.28 14.64
N GLU A 128 18.97 6.38 14.12
CA GLU A 128 18.27 5.32 14.88
C GLU A 128 18.79 3.93 14.48
N THR A 129 18.45 2.90 15.28
CA THR A 129 18.66 1.47 14.95
C THR A 129 17.36 0.70 15.16
N ALA A 130 17.26 -0.54 14.68
CA ALA A 130 16.05 -1.34 14.93
C ALA A 130 15.77 -1.58 16.41
N GLU A 131 16.79 -1.53 17.28
CA GLU A 131 16.65 -1.64 18.74
C GLU A 131 16.30 -0.33 19.44
N SER A 132 16.53 0.84 18.82
CA SER A 132 16.24 2.15 19.43
C SER A 132 14.82 2.64 19.15
N VAL A 133 14.13 2.05 18.16
CA VAL A 133 12.80 2.48 17.72
C VAL A 133 11.69 1.66 18.38
N GLU A 134 10.54 2.31 18.57
CA GLU A 134 9.32 1.65 19.05
C GLU A 134 8.51 1.01 17.91
N THR A 135 8.88 1.31 16.65
CA THR A 135 8.30 0.64 15.47
C THR A 135 8.67 -0.84 15.49
N ARG A 136 7.68 -1.73 15.54
CA ARG A 136 7.94 -3.17 15.59
C ARG A 136 8.55 -3.64 14.27
N ILE A 137 9.64 -4.39 14.32
CA ILE A 137 10.26 -5.03 13.15
C ILE A 137 10.08 -6.53 13.25
N GLU A 138 9.15 -7.10 12.48
CA GLU A 138 8.66 -8.47 12.69
C GLU A 138 8.64 -9.30 11.40
N GLN A 139 8.50 -10.62 11.53
CA GLN A 139 8.18 -11.48 10.40
C GLN A 139 6.66 -11.52 10.19
N LEU A 140 6.20 -11.34 8.96
CA LEU A 140 4.78 -11.53 8.63
C LEU A 140 4.43 -13.02 8.75
N SER A 141 3.53 -13.35 9.68
CA SER A 141 2.96 -14.70 9.79
C SER A 141 1.81 -14.88 8.79
N ARG A 142 0.79 -14.02 8.87
CA ARG A 142 -0.36 -14.02 7.97
C ARG A 142 -0.92 -12.62 7.79
N PHE A 143 -1.36 -12.34 6.57
CA PHE A 143 -2.14 -11.16 6.23
C PHE A 143 -3.59 -11.56 6.01
N TYR A 144 -4.51 -10.85 6.65
CA TYR A 144 -5.95 -11.00 6.45
C TYR A 144 -6.49 -9.76 5.74
N PRO A 145 -6.98 -9.86 4.49
CA PRO A 145 -7.60 -8.74 3.82
C PRO A 145 -8.76 -8.18 4.65
N ALA A 146 -8.82 -6.86 4.80
CA ALA A 146 -9.96 -6.20 5.41
C ALA A 146 -11.15 -6.19 4.44
N GLU A 147 -12.32 -5.92 4.98
CA GLU A 147 -13.59 -5.86 4.27
C GLU A 147 -13.54 -4.83 3.11
N ASP A 148 -14.35 -5.07 2.07
CA ASP A 148 -14.29 -4.29 0.83
C ASP A 148 -14.48 -2.79 1.02
N TYR A 149 -15.30 -2.39 1.99
CA TYR A 149 -15.56 -0.98 2.29
C TYR A 149 -14.32 -0.24 2.83
N HIS A 150 -13.29 -0.95 3.29
CA HIS A 150 -12.00 -0.37 3.64
C HIS A 150 -11.05 -0.25 2.45
N GLN A 151 -11.21 -1.08 1.42
CA GLN A 151 -10.33 -1.11 0.25
C GLN A 151 -10.54 0.13 -0.61
N LYS A 152 -9.47 0.86 -0.92
CA LYS A 152 -9.55 2.07 -1.76
C LYS A 152 -10.58 3.07 -1.23
N TYR A 153 -10.59 3.27 0.08
CA TYR A 153 -11.63 4.03 0.79
C TYR A 153 -11.90 5.42 0.19
N ARG A 154 -10.86 6.14 -0.24
CA ARG A 154 -11.00 7.48 -0.81
C ARG A 154 -11.70 7.42 -2.17
N LEU A 155 -11.31 6.48 -3.02
CA LEU A 155 -11.99 6.20 -4.29
C LEU A 155 -13.45 5.82 -4.06
N ARG A 156 -13.71 4.87 -3.15
CA ARG A 156 -15.07 4.41 -2.83
C ARG A 156 -15.99 5.51 -2.28
N SER A 157 -15.43 6.54 -1.67
CA SER A 157 -16.20 7.71 -1.21
C SER A 157 -16.74 8.58 -2.35
N LYS A 158 -16.37 8.31 -3.61
CA LYS A 158 -16.81 9.03 -4.80
C LYS A 158 -17.56 8.09 -5.74
N SER A 159 -18.88 8.16 -5.70
CA SER A 159 -19.76 7.33 -6.56
C SER A 159 -19.45 7.43 -8.04
N SER A 160 -19.01 8.60 -8.53
CA SER A 160 -18.62 8.82 -9.92
C SER A 160 -17.42 8.00 -10.38
N PHE A 161 -16.53 7.59 -9.46
CA PHE A 161 -15.45 6.67 -9.78
C PHE A 161 -15.96 5.24 -9.80
N LEU A 162 -16.74 4.84 -8.77
CA LEU A 162 -17.26 3.48 -8.65
C LEU A 162 -18.12 3.06 -9.83
N SER A 163 -18.98 3.95 -10.34
CA SER A 163 -19.81 3.65 -11.51
C SER A 163 -18.96 3.27 -12.73
N VAL A 164 -17.78 3.88 -12.91
CA VAL A 164 -16.90 3.55 -14.04
C VAL A 164 -16.25 2.18 -13.87
N PHE A 165 -15.91 1.77 -12.65
CA PHE A 165 -15.42 0.41 -12.38
C PHE A 165 -16.52 -0.65 -12.60
N GLU A 166 -17.74 -0.37 -12.15
CA GLU A 166 -18.89 -1.24 -12.37
C GLU A 166 -19.20 -1.40 -13.87
N GLU A 167 -19.22 -0.29 -14.63
CA GLU A 167 -19.32 -0.29 -16.09
C GLU A 167 -18.14 -1.00 -16.78
N ALA A 168 -16.97 -1.01 -16.14
CA ALA A 168 -15.80 -1.75 -16.61
C ALA A 168 -15.88 -3.26 -16.35
N GLY A 169 -16.83 -3.72 -15.53
CA GLY A 169 -17.03 -5.11 -15.14
C GLY A 169 -16.30 -5.53 -13.87
N TYR A 170 -15.85 -4.57 -13.05
CA TYR A 170 -15.12 -4.86 -11.81
C TYR A 170 -16.07 -5.02 -10.63
N ASP A 171 -15.91 -6.11 -9.89
CA ASP A 171 -16.54 -6.29 -8.60
C ASP A 171 -15.67 -5.73 -7.47
N ALA A 172 -16.03 -6.02 -6.21
CA ALA A 172 -15.32 -5.50 -5.06
C ALA A 172 -13.87 -6.01 -4.96
N GLU A 173 -13.63 -7.27 -5.32
CA GLU A 173 -12.30 -7.88 -5.38
C GLU A 173 -11.48 -7.30 -6.54
N GLY A 174 -12.11 -7.12 -7.70
CA GLY A 174 -11.52 -6.42 -8.84
C GLY A 174 -11.04 -5.02 -8.47
N ILE A 175 -11.88 -4.23 -7.79
CA ILE A 175 -11.50 -2.87 -7.34
C ILE A 175 -10.36 -2.92 -6.31
N ARG A 176 -10.38 -3.90 -5.39
CA ARG A 176 -9.32 -4.10 -4.40
C ARG A 176 -7.97 -4.31 -5.09
N ASP A 177 -7.95 -5.14 -6.13
CA ASP A 177 -6.75 -5.61 -6.80
C ASP A 177 -6.34 -4.84 -8.06
N SER A 178 -7.14 -3.84 -8.44
CA SER A 178 -6.92 -2.96 -9.58
C SER A 178 -5.74 -2.01 -9.37
N PRO A 179 -4.73 -2.04 -10.27
CA PRO A 179 -3.65 -1.06 -10.27
C PRO A 179 -4.09 0.40 -10.41
N ILE A 180 -4.99 0.70 -11.36
CA ILE A 180 -5.49 2.06 -11.52
C ILE A 180 -6.31 2.51 -10.31
N ALA A 181 -7.02 1.60 -9.64
CA ALA A 181 -7.73 1.95 -8.40
C ALA A 181 -6.78 2.41 -7.30
N ALA A 182 -5.58 1.83 -7.18
CA ALA A 182 -4.56 2.29 -6.23
C ALA A 182 -4.13 3.73 -6.51
N LYS A 183 -3.86 4.06 -7.78
CA LYS A 183 -3.53 5.42 -8.21
C LYS A 183 -4.68 6.37 -7.95
N LEU A 184 -5.88 6.02 -8.37
CA LEU A 184 -7.07 6.87 -8.24
C LEU A 184 -7.46 7.09 -6.77
N ASN A 185 -7.24 6.12 -5.89
CA ASN A 185 -7.41 6.31 -4.45
C ASN A 185 -6.46 7.38 -3.90
N GLY A 186 -5.20 7.40 -4.37
CA GLY A 186 -4.24 8.46 -4.09
C GLY A 186 -4.65 9.82 -4.66
N TYR A 187 -5.07 9.86 -5.93
CA TYR A 187 -5.57 11.06 -6.60
C TYR A 187 -6.74 11.71 -5.83
N VAL A 188 -7.74 10.91 -5.46
CA VAL A 188 -8.91 11.39 -4.70
C VAL A 188 -8.51 11.89 -3.31
N ALA A 189 -7.42 11.38 -2.73
CA ALA A 189 -6.84 11.87 -1.49
C ALA A 189 -6.00 13.16 -1.65
N GLY A 190 -5.79 13.64 -2.88
CA GLY A 190 -5.01 14.84 -3.18
C GLY A 190 -3.53 14.58 -3.46
N HIS A 191 -3.12 13.33 -3.69
CA HIS A 191 -1.77 13.00 -4.12
C HIS A 191 -1.63 13.12 -5.65
N ALA A 192 -0.47 13.56 -6.12
CA ALA A 192 -0.15 13.50 -7.54
C ALA A 192 0.02 12.04 -7.98
N VAL A 193 -0.52 11.69 -9.14
CA VAL A 193 -0.40 10.34 -9.72
C VAL A 193 -0.25 10.43 -11.23
N ASP A 194 0.55 9.52 -11.79
CA ASP A 194 0.57 9.28 -13.23
C ASP A 194 -0.44 8.18 -13.58
N VAL A 195 -1.49 8.60 -14.27
CA VAL A 195 -2.60 7.76 -14.75
C VAL A 195 -2.81 7.96 -16.26
N ASP A 196 -1.88 8.64 -16.93
CA ASP A 196 -1.96 8.89 -18.35
C ASP A 196 -1.55 7.66 -19.14
N THR A 197 -2.53 7.04 -19.80
CA THR A 197 -2.30 5.85 -20.63
C THR A 197 -1.75 6.17 -22.02
N ASP A 198 -1.77 7.42 -22.46
CA ASP A 198 -1.23 7.80 -23.77
C ASP A 198 0.31 7.84 -23.77
N ARG A 199 0.94 7.75 -22.59
CA ARG A 199 2.39 7.59 -22.44
C ARG A 199 2.75 6.10 -22.42
N PRO A 200 3.58 5.61 -23.36
CA PRO A 200 4.03 4.22 -23.37
C PRO A 200 4.74 3.87 -22.05
N ALA A 201 4.59 2.64 -21.58
CA ALA A 201 5.13 2.19 -20.29
C ALA A 201 6.65 2.42 -20.15
N SER A 202 7.39 2.41 -21.27
CA SER A 202 8.83 2.74 -21.33
C SER A 202 9.15 4.17 -20.87
N ASP A 203 8.20 5.08 -21.04
CA ASP A 203 8.43 6.50 -20.81
C ASP A 203 7.98 6.92 -19.40
N ARG A 204 7.22 6.07 -18.69
CA ARG A 204 6.77 6.33 -17.30
C ARG A 204 7.90 6.22 -16.26
N HIS A 205 9.09 5.74 -16.67
CA HIS A 205 10.28 5.60 -15.84
C HIS A 205 11.30 6.74 -15.99
N VAL A 206 11.00 7.75 -16.82
CA VAL A 206 11.91 8.89 -17.02
C VAL A 206 11.33 10.11 -16.31
N SER A 207 11.79 10.30 -15.07
CA SER A 207 11.79 11.59 -14.39
C SER A 207 13.25 12.03 -14.27
N GLU A 208 13.59 13.18 -14.87
CA GLU A 208 14.87 13.88 -14.69
C GLU A 208 15.07 14.36 -13.24
#